data_AF-A0A1Q8ZUY0-F1
#
_entry.id   AF-A0A1Q8ZUY0-F1
#
_cell.length_a   1.000
_cell.length_b   1.000
_cell.length_c   1.000
_cell.angle_alpha   90.00
_cell.angle_beta   90.00
_cell.angle_gamma   90.00
#
_symmetry.space_group_name_H-M   'P 1'
#
loop_
_entity.id
_entity.type
_entity.pdbx_description
1 polymer ?
#
loop_
_entity_poly.entity_id
_entity_poly.type
_entity_poly.pdbx_seq_one_letter_code
_entity_poly.pdbx_strand_id
1 'polypeptide(L)'
;MTLHAASKFAIGVVAMLAASTVAHADSDALWNIVHNKCVVATKPCTVVNTAEHYALLKDLRGVAQHLLIPTDKITGIESPALLDPNTPNFFNDAWKEQTEVDAKLPHPLPRDEVSLAVNAQNARSQNQLHIHIDCLSVESHKALLKVADQLGTTWQPLPVEIAGHHFKAEKVEGETLGSYNPFLELAKTLKDPATDMAKQNLVVVGANFTSGPGFIVLTDEAAPLHGGEDVQDHTCAIDPA
;
A
#
# COMPACT_ATOMS: atom_id res chain seq x y z
N MET A 1 -78.33 4.98 36.38
CA MET A 1 -78.08 3.54 36.17
C MET A 1 -78.11 3.34 34.66
N THR A 2 -77.07 2.99 33.92
CA THR A 2 -75.77 2.37 34.19
C THR A 2 -74.82 2.80 33.05
N LEU A 3 -73.57 3.18 33.39
CA LEU A 3 -72.50 3.45 32.43
C LEU A 3 -72.09 2.13 31.74
N HIS A 4 -71.94 2.13 30.41
CA HIS A 4 -71.22 1.09 29.68
C HIS A 4 -69.85 1.63 29.26
N ALA A 5 -68.80 1.08 29.86
CA ALA A 5 -67.41 1.39 29.59
C ALA A 5 -66.98 0.79 28.23
N ALA A 6 -66.46 1.63 27.33
CA ALA A 6 -65.84 1.19 26.09
C ALA A 6 -64.44 0.62 26.40
N SER A 7 -64.25 -0.67 26.09
CA SER A 7 -62.97 -1.37 26.22
C SER A 7 -62.01 -0.88 25.13
N LYS A 8 -60.88 -0.28 25.53
CA LYS A 8 -59.81 0.16 24.64
C LYS A 8 -58.84 -1.00 24.39
N PHE A 9 -58.84 -1.57 23.19
CA PHE A 9 -57.77 -2.46 22.73
C PHE A 9 -56.59 -1.59 22.27
N ALA A 10 -55.51 -1.56 23.05
CA ALA A 10 -54.24 -0.99 22.64
C ALA A 10 -53.41 -2.10 21.97
N ILE A 11 -53.21 -1.98 20.65
CA ILE A 11 -52.28 -2.82 19.90
C ILE A 11 -50.88 -2.22 20.10
N GLY A 12 -50.04 -2.90 20.90
CA GLY A 12 -48.64 -2.55 21.06
C GLY A 12 -47.82 -3.02 19.85
N VAL A 13 -47.26 -2.07 19.09
CA VAL A 13 -46.26 -2.35 18.06
C VAL A 13 -44.91 -2.52 18.74
N VAL A 14 -44.41 -3.75 18.82
CA VAL A 14 -43.03 -4.04 19.23
C VAL A 14 -42.13 -3.79 18.02
N ALA A 15 -41.44 -2.65 18.01
CA ALA A 15 -40.39 -2.38 17.05
C ALA A 15 -39.14 -3.21 17.42
N MET A 16 -38.87 -4.27 16.65
CA MET A 16 -37.59 -4.97 16.73
C MET A 16 -36.51 -4.11 16.05
N LEU A 17 -35.67 -3.47 16.85
CA LEU A 17 -34.42 -2.87 16.39
C LEU A 17 -33.41 -4.00 16.14
N ALA A 18 -33.23 -4.38 14.88
CA ALA A 18 -32.12 -5.24 14.48
C ALA A 18 -30.82 -4.43 14.55
N ALA A 19 -30.05 -4.63 15.61
CA ALA A 19 -28.69 -4.12 15.71
C ALA A 19 -27.79 -4.96 14.78
N SER A 20 -27.52 -4.45 13.58
CA SER A 20 -26.49 -4.99 12.70
C SER A 20 -25.13 -4.72 13.32
N THR A 21 -24.53 -5.74 13.94
CA THR A 21 -23.13 -5.73 14.36
C THR A 21 -22.26 -5.70 13.12
N VAL A 22 -21.68 -4.55 12.79
CA VAL A 22 -20.60 -4.47 11.82
C VAL A 22 -19.41 -5.22 12.43
N ALA A 23 -19.11 -6.41 11.91
CA ALA A 23 -17.89 -7.11 12.31
C ALA A 23 -16.71 -6.26 11.83
N HIS A 24 -15.99 -5.64 12.78
CA HIS A 24 -14.72 -4.99 12.45
C HIS A 24 -13.74 -6.07 11.98
N ALA A 25 -13.16 -5.88 10.79
CA ALA A 25 -12.07 -6.73 10.34
C ALA A 25 -10.92 -6.68 11.36
N ASP A 26 -10.32 -7.83 11.66
CA ASP A 26 -9.15 -7.91 12.54
C ASP A 26 -8.01 -7.11 11.92
N SER A 27 -7.63 -6.00 12.55
CA SER A 27 -6.56 -5.13 12.07
C SER A 27 -5.17 -5.73 12.27
N ASP A 28 -5.03 -6.79 13.07
CA ASP A 28 -3.78 -7.51 13.28
C ASP A 28 -3.69 -8.82 12.46
N ALA A 29 -4.57 -9.04 11.48
CA ALA A 29 -4.59 -10.29 10.72
C ALA A 29 -3.28 -10.55 9.97
N LEU A 30 -2.69 -9.53 9.32
CA LEU A 30 -1.39 -9.66 8.65
C LEU A 30 -0.25 -9.96 9.63
N TRP A 31 -0.23 -9.29 10.79
CA TRP A 31 0.73 -9.59 11.86
C TRP A 31 0.61 -11.04 12.31
N ASN A 32 -0.61 -11.51 12.56
CA ASN A 32 -0.89 -12.87 13.00
C ASN A 32 -0.47 -13.91 11.94
N ILE A 33 -0.59 -13.61 10.65
CA ILE A 33 -0.13 -14.49 9.56
C ILE A 33 1.40 -14.56 9.56
N VAL A 34 2.09 -13.42 9.53
CA VAL A 34 3.54 -13.39 9.41
C VAL A 34 4.21 -13.96 10.65
N HIS A 35 3.85 -13.47 11.82
CA HIS A 35 4.51 -13.83 13.08
C HIS A 35 4.24 -15.27 13.49
N ASN A 36 2.98 -15.72 13.45
CA ASN A 36 2.62 -17.03 13.99
C ASN A 36 2.71 -18.16 12.96
N LYS A 37 2.75 -17.85 11.66
CA LYS A 37 2.75 -18.88 10.60
C LYS A 37 3.99 -18.79 9.71
N CYS A 38 4.21 -17.64 9.07
CA CYS A 38 5.30 -17.53 8.09
C CYS A 38 6.68 -17.71 8.72
N VAL A 39 6.96 -17.04 9.85
CA VAL A 39 8.26 -17.21 10.54
C VAL A 39 8.48 -18.64 11.05
N VAL A 40 7.42 -19.40 11.31
CA VAL A 40 7.51 -20.79 11.82
C VAL A 40 7.70 -21.82 10.70
N ALA A 41 6.95 -21.70 9.61
CA ALA A 41 6.85 -22.75 8.58
C ALA A 41 6.80 -22.22 7.14
N THR A 42 7.18 -20.96 6.92
CA THR A 42 7.10 -20.19 5.67
C THR A 42 5.67 -20.00 5.16
N LYS A 43 4.86 -21.06 5.05
CA LYS A 43 3.47 -20.97 4.60
C LYS A 43 2.60 -20.20 5.60
N PRO A 44 1.66 -19.36 5.14
CA PRO A 44 1.22 -19.19 3.75
C PRO A 44 2.08 -18.25 2.89
N CYS A 45 3.13 -17.65 3.44
CA CYS A 45 4.06 -16.82 2.67
C CYS A 45 4.81 -17.64 1.60
N THR A 46 5.22 -16.96 0.53
CA THR A 46 6.06 -17.54 -0.53
C THR A 46 7.54 -17.41 -0.20
N VAL A 47 7.92 -16.32 0.46
CA VAL A 47 9.28 -16.03 0.93
C VAL A 47 9.27 -15.64 2.41
N VAL A 48 10.30 -16.04 3.15
CA VAL A 48 10.64 -15.48 4.47
C VAL A 48 12.14 -15.23 4.48
N ASN A 49 12.53 -13.96 4.59
CA ASN A 49 13.91 -13.53 4.67
C ASN A 49 14.20 -13.06 6.10
N THR A 50 14.89 -13.91 6.86
CA THR A 50 15.23 -13.61 8.26
C THR A 50 16.37 -12.60 8.38
N ALA A 51 17.20 -12.42 7.35
CA ALA A 51 18.32 -11.49 7.37
C ALA A 51 17.86 -10.04 7.16
N GLU A 52 16.86 -9.85 6.30
CA GLU A 52 16.26 -8.55 5.99
C GLU A 52 14.89 -8.35 6.69
N HIS A 53 14.51 -9.28 7.57
CA HIS A 53 13.34 -9.18 8.45
C HIS A 53 12.00 -8.97 7.74
N TYR A 54 11.73 -9.70 6.64
CA TYR A 54 10.43 -9.65 5.95
C TYR A 54 9.92 -11.03 5.51
N ALA A 55 8.62 -11.08 5.24
CA ALA A 55 7.96 -12.18 4.55
C ALA A 55 7.17 -11.65 3.35
N LEU A 56 7.09 -12.46 2.30
CA LEU A 56 6.29 -12.16 1.11
C LEU A 56 5.03 -13.01 1.11
N LEU A 57 3.87 -12.38 1.07
CA LEU A 57 2.57 -13.04 1.08
C LEU A 57 1.83 -12.76 -0.23
N LYS A 58 1.38 -13.79 -0.95
CA LYS A 58 0.44 -13.59 -2.07
C LYS A 58 -0.88 -13.04 -1.48
N ASP A 59 -1.31 -11.87 -1.95
CA ASP A 59 -2.58 -11.28 -1.50
C ASP A 59 -3.76 -12.14 -1.99
N LEU A 60 -4.86 -12.12 -1.26
CA LEU A 60 -6.11 -12.76 -1.67
C LEU A 60 -6.77 -12.00 -2.82
N ARG A 61 -6.52 -10.69 -2.91
CA ARG A 61 -6.90 -9.81 -4.01
C ARG A 61 -5.82 -9.84 -5.09
N GLY A 62 -6.27 -9.60 -6.32
CA GLY A 62 -5.41 -9.50 -7.49
C GLY A 62 -4.83 -10.80 -8.01
N VAL A 63 -4.57 -10.82 -9.31
CA VAL A 63 -4.00 -11.97 -10.02
C VAL A 63 -2.56 -12.20 -9.54
N ALA A 64 -1.77 -11.11 -9.46
CA ALA A 64 -0.34 -11.17 -9.19
C ALA A 64 0.09 -10.44 -7.92
N GLN A 65 -0.79 -9.67 -7.28
CA GLN A 65 -0.47 -8.88 -6.09
C GLN A 65 0.19 -9.69 -4.98
N HIS A 66 1.35 -9.22 -4.52
CA HIS A 66 2.02 -9.70 -3.31
C HIS A 66 2.16 -8.56 -2.29
N LEU A 67 2.28 -8.94 -1.02
CA LEU A 67 2.57 -8.05 0.09
C LEU A 67 3.94 -8.39 0.64
N LEU A 68 4.87 -7.43 0.67
CA LEU A 68 6.03 -7.51 1.55
C LEU A 68 5.64 -7.00 2.93
N ILE A 69 5.84 -7.81 3.95
CA ILE A 69 5.41 -7.53 5.32
C ILE A 69 6.59 -7.79 6.27
N PRO A 70 7.00 -6.82 7.11
CA PRO A 70 8.07 -7.06 8.08
C PRO A 70 7.73 -8.20 9.05
N THR A 71 8.74 -8.96 9.46
CA THR A 71 8.61 -9.99 10.50
C THR A 71 8.63 -9.39 11.91
N ASP A 72 9.06 -8.14 12.03
CA ASP A 72 8.96 -7.32 13.23
C ASP A 72 7.62 -6.58 13.29
N LYS A 73 7.16 -6.24 14.50
CA LYS A 73 5.89 -5.53 14.68
C LYS A 73 6.06 -4.04 14.36
N ILE A 74 5.80 -3.68 13.11
CA ILE A 74 5.82 -2.31 12.58
C ILE A 74 4.42 -2.01 12.09
N THR A 75 3.75 -1.01 12.67
CA THR A 75 2.30 -0.80 12.46
C THR A 75 1.93 -0.29 11.07
N GLY A 76 2.85 0.41 10.41
CA GLY A 76 2.66 1.05 9.12
C GLY A 76 3.64 2.20 8.92
N ILE A 77 3.36 3.05 7.92
CA ILE A 77 4.22 4.18 7.55
C ILE A 77 4.46 5.17 8.71
N GLU A 78 3.54 5.26 9.66
CA GLU A 78 3.65 6.10 10.86
C GLU A 78 4.61 5.56 11.93
N SER A 79 5.09 4.33 11.78
CA SER A 79 5.87 3.69 12.83
C SER A 79 7.21 4.40 13.00
N PRO A 80 7.62 4.76 14.23
CA PRO A 80 8.90 5.40 14.48
C PRO A 80 10.09 4.49 14.12
N ALA A 81 9.88 3.18 14.01
CA ALA A 81 10.90 2.26 13.51
C ALA A 81 11.36 2.64 12.09
N LEU A 82 10.47 3.14 11.23
CA LEU A 82 10.82 3.55 9.87
C LEU A 82 11.64 4.84 9.80
N LEU A 83 11.86 5.52 10.94
CA LEU A 83 12.75 6.67 11.05
C LEU A 83 14.17 6.26 11.50
N ASP A 84 14.38 5.01 11.91
CA ASP A 84 15.70 4.49 12.25
C ASP A 84 16.46 4.12 10.96
N PRO A 85 17.63 4.71 10.69
CA PRO A 85 18.43 4.36 9.52
C PRO A 85 18.95 2.92 9.51
N ASN A 86 18.87 2.19 10.63
CA ASN A 86 19.21 0.78 10.71
C ASN A 86 18.04 -0.16 10.37
N THR A 87 16.81 0.37 10.24
CA THR A 87 15.68 -0.44 9.79
C THR A 87 15.87 -0.81 8.31
N PRO A 88 15.62 -2.08 7.91
CA PRO A 88 15.78 -2.52 6.53
C PRO A 88 15.02 -1.64 5.54
N ASN A 89 15.58 -1.51 4.33
CA ASN A 89 14.95 -0.77 3.25
C ASN A 89 13.91 -1.66 2.56
N PHE A 90 12.73 -1.79 3.19
CA PHE A 90 11.67 -2.67 2.73
C PHE A 90 11.19 -2.38 1.31
N PHE A 91 11.27 -1.14 0.82
CA PHE A 91 10.98 -0.84 -0.59
C PHE A 91 12.02 -1.43 -1.54
N ASN A 92 13.31 -1.35 -1.18
CA ASN A 92 14.38 -1.99 -1.95
C ASN A 92 14.24 -3.52 -1.92
N ASP A 93 13.81 -4.09 -0.80
CA ASP A 93 13.57 -5.53 -0.70
C ASP A 93 12.33 -5.94 -1.51
N ALA A 94 11.25 -5.16 -1.46
CA ALA A 94 10.05 -5.40 -2.26
C ALA A 94 10.36 -5.35 -3.76
N TRP A 95 11.22 -4.40 -4.18
CA TRP A 95 11.69 -4.34 -5.56
C TRP A 95 12.41 -5.60 -6.01
N LYS A 96 13.21 -6.24 -5.15
CA LYS A 96 13.95 -7.47 -5.51
C LYS A 96 13.03 -8.68 -5.71
N GLU A 97 11.82 -8.65 -5.15
CA GLU A 97 10.86 -9.76 -5.17
C GLU A 97 9.88 -9.72 -6.36
N GLN A 98 10.14 -8.88 -7.37
CA GLN A 98 9.33 -8.78 -8.60
C GLN A 98 9.05 -10.13 -9.27
N THR A 99 10.01 -11.06 -9.22
CA THR A 99 9.86 -12.38 -9.83
C THR A 99 8.69 -13.19 -9.28
N GLU A 100 8.25 -12.91 -8.05
CA GLU A 100 7.08 -13.55 -7.44
C GLU A 100 5.76 -13.03 -8.05
N VAL A 101 5.73 -11.75 -8.45
CA VAL A 101 4.62 -11.17 -9.24
C VAL A 101 4.64 -11.76 -10.65
N ASP A 102 5.79 -11.77 -11.33
CA ASP A 102 5.96 -12.32 -12.68
C ASP A 102 5.52 -13.79 -12.76
N ALA A 103 5.82 -14.58 -11.73
CA ALA A 103 5.43 -15.99 -11.65
C ALA A 103 3.90 -16.21 -11.61
N LYS A 104 3.08 -15.16 -11.44
CA LYS A 104 1.61 -15.20 -11.51
C LYS A 104 1.05 -14.70 -12.84
N LEU A 105 1.90 -14.15 -13.70
CA LEU A 105 1.50 -13.54 -14.96
C LEU A 105 1.92 -14.43 -16.13
N PRO A 106 1.26 -14.28 -17.30
CA PRO A 106 1.65 -15.02 -18.50
C PRO A 106 3.06 -14.64 -18.98
N HIS A 107 3.48 -13.40 -18.72
CA HIS A 107 4.78 -12.84 -19.09
C HIS A 107 5.30 -11.97 -17.93
N PRO A 108 6.64 -11.82 -17.78
CA PRO A 108 7.22 -10.88 -16.82
C PRO A 108 6.82 -9.43 -17.14
N LEU A 109 6.63 -8.63 -16.10
CA LEU A 109 6.36 -7.20 -16.25
C LEU A 109 7.62 -6.45 -16.69
N PRO A 110 7.51 -5.53 -17.67
CA PRO A 110 8.50 -4.49 -17.86
C PRO A 110 8.72 -3.68 -16.58
N ARG A 111 9.94 -3.17 -16.41
CA ARG A 111 10.37 -2.41 -15.22
C ARG A 111 9.39 -1.30 -14.85
N ASP A 112 8.90 -0.56 -15.85
CA ASP A 112 8.03 0.60 -15.68
C ASP A 112 6.54 0.26 -15.50
N GLU A 113 6.21 -1.02 -15.49
CA GLU A 113 4.86 -1.52 -15.22
C GLU A 113 4.73 -2.10 -13.80
N VAL A 114 5.83 -2.15 -13.03
CA VAL A 114 5.84 -2.57 -11.63
C VAL A 114 5.69 -1.38 -10.70
N SER A 115 4.82 -1.53 -9.71
CA SER A 115 4.60 -0.55 -8.66
C SER A 115 4.67 -1.16 -7.26
N LEU A 116 5.20 -0.37 -6.33
CA LEU A 116 5.25 -0.63 -4.90
C LEU A 116 4.45 0.45 -4.19
N ALA A 117 3.48 0.12 -3.36
CA ALA A 117 2.65 1.11 -2.68
C ALA A 117 2.51 0.83 -1.18
N VAL A 118 2.50 1.91 -0.40
CA VAL A 118 2.15 1.91 1.03
C VAL A 118 1.04 2.92 1.23
N ASN A 119 -0.04 2.46 1.86
CA ASN A 119 -1.19 3.29 2.20
C ASN A 119 -0.97 4.01 3.54
N ALA A 120 -1.44 5.25 3.62
CA ALA A 120 -1.52 6.02 4.85
C ALA A 120 -2.37 5.30 5.92
N GLN A 121 -2.25 5.75 7.17
CA GLN A 121 -2.96 5.13 8.30
C GLN A 121 -4.49 5.20 8.16
N ASN A 122 -5.02 6.29 7.61
CA ASN A 122 -6.45 6.49 7.38
C ASN A 122 -6.98 5.84 6.08
N ALA A 123 -6.11 5.23 5.27
CA ALA A 123 -6.43 4.63 3.99
C ALA A 123 -6.23 3.10 3.97
N ARG A 124 -6.04 2.47 5.14
CA ARG A 124 -5.82 1.02 5.27
C ARG A 124 -6.65 0.40 6.39
N SER A 125 -6.75 -0.93 6.35
CA SER A 125 -7.50 -1.72 7.36
C SER A 125 -6.61 -2.58 8.26
N GLN A 126 -5.33 -2.77 7.91
CA GLN A 126 -4.38 -3.59 8.63
C GLN A 126 -3.32 -2.72 9.32
N ASN A 127 -3.07 -2.99 10.60
CA ASN A 127 -2.11 -2.31 11.48
C ASN A 127 -0.77 -3.05 11.56
N GLN A 128 -0.33 -3.55 10.43
CA GLN A 128 1.01 -4.07 10.20
C GLN A 128 1.47 -3.47 8.87
N LEU A 129 2.70 -2.95 8.79
CA LEU A 129 3.26 -2.42 7.55
C LEU A 129 3.20 -3.50 6.47
N HIS A 130 2.70 -3.12 5.30
CA HIS A 130 2.70 -3.96 4.12
C HIS A 130 2.93 -3.06 2.90
N ILE A 131 3.83 -3.51 2.02
CA ILE A 131 4.08 -2.89 0.72
C ILE A 131 3.35 -3.74 -0.31
N HIS A 132 2.41 -3.13 -1.01
CA HIS A 132 1.71 -3.75 -2.13
C HIS A 132 2.63 -3.77 -3.34
N ILE A 133 2.96 -4.96 -3.85
CA ILE A 133 3.78 -5.18 -5.04
C ILE A 133 2.84 -5.69 -6.14
N ASP A 134 2.62 -4.88 -7.17
CA ASP A 134 1.66 -5.23 -8.21
C ASP A 134 1.85 -4.43 -9.51
N CYS A 135 1.07 -4.80 -10.51
CA CYS A 135 0.95 -4.09 -11.78
C CYS A 135 0.48 -2.65 -11.57
N LEU A 136 1.19 -1.71 -12.19
CA LEU A 136 0.72 -0.34 -12.34
C LEU A 136 -0.51 -0.32 -13.27
N SER A 137 -1.50 0.51 -12.97
CA SER A 137 -2.62 0.72 -13.89
C SER A 137 -2.16 1.35 -15.21
N VAL A 138 -2.85 0.99 -16.30
CA VAL A 138 -2.56 1.52 -17.65
C VAL A 138 -2.61 3.05 -17.69
N GLU A 139 -3.57 3.66 -17.00
CA GLU A 139 -3.74 5.11 -16.90
C GLU A 139 -2.57 5.75 -16.15
N SER A 140 -2.14 5.14 -15.03
CA SER A 140 -1.02 5.65 -14.24
C SER A 140 0.29 5.54 -14.99
N HIS A 141 0.53 4.42 -15.67
CA HIS A 141 1.68 4.22 -16.55
C HIS A 141 1.75 5.30 -17.63
N LYS A 142 0.67 5.50 -18.38
CA LYS A 142 0.58 6.53 -19.43
C LYS A 142 0.78 7.96 -18.91
N ALA A 143 0.32 8.25 -17.69
CA ALA A 143 0.50 9.57 -17.08
C ALA A 143 1.97 9.80 -16.71
N LEU A 144 2.61 8.82 -16.05
CA LEU A 144 4.00 8.90 -15.62
C LEU A 144 4.97 8.97 -16.80
N LEU A 145 4.75 8.17 -17.86
CA LEU A 145 5.59 8.20 -19.06
C LEU A 145 5.70 9.59 -19.71
N LYS A 146 4.66 10.42 -19.63
CA LYS A 146 4.67 11.77 -20.23
C LYS A 146 5.62 12.74 -19.51
N VAL A 147 5.92 12.46 -18.24
CA VAL A 147 6.60 13.41 -17.35
C VAL A 147 7.88 12.86 -16.75
N ALA A 148 8.16 11.56 -16.89
CA ALA A 148 9.28 10.85 -16.26
C ALA A 148 10.63 11.57 -16.45
N ASP A 149 11.00 11.91 -17.70
CA ASP A 149 12.28 12.58 -18.01
C ASP A 149 12.33 14.06 -17.59
N GLN A 150 11.21 14.64 -17.15
CA GLN A 150 11.12 16.02 -16.65
C GLN A 150 11.27 16.10 -15.13
N LEU A 151 11.26 14.95 -14.45
CA LEU A 151 11.38 14.89 -12.99
C LEU A 151 12.80 15.22 -12.53
N GLY A 152 12.89 16.09 -11.53
CA GLY A 152 14.12 16.36 -10.80
C GLY A 152 14.41 15.31 -9.73
N THR A 153 15.61 15.36 -9.17
CA THR A 153 16.07 14.49 -8.07
C THR A 153 15.71 15.03 -6.69
N THR A 154 14.70 15.88 -6.62
CA THR A 154 14.18 16.47 -5.38
C THR A 154 12.67 16.53 -5.47
N TRP A 155 11.99 16.24 -4.37
CA TRP A 155 10.55 16.33 -4.25
C TRP A 155 9.96 17.62 -4.84
N GLN A 156 9.12 17.45 -5.86
CA GLN A 156 8.39 18.53 -6.53
C GLN A 156 6.96 18.08 -6.85
N PRO A 157 5.97 18.99 -6.96
CA PRO A 157 4.64 18.62 -7.43
C PRO A 157 4.71 17.90 -8.77
N LEU A 158 4.02 16.77 -8.88
CA LEU A 158 3.87 16.08 -10.15
C LEU A 158 2.91 16.89 -11.04
N PRO A 159 3.28 17.22 -12.30
CA PRO A 159 2.48 18.11 -13.14
C PRO A 159 1.26 17.40 -13.79
N VAL A 160 0.93 16.19 -13.33
CA VAL A 160 -0.22 15.40 -13.75
C VAL A 160 -0.88 14.79 -12.53
N GLU A 161 -2.20 14.65 -12.58
CA GLU A 161 -2.97 13.86 -11.62
C GLU A 161 -2.93 12.39 -12.01
N ILE A 162 -2.84 11.49 -11.03
CA ILE A 162 -2.85 10.05 -11.25
C ILE A 162 -3.82 9.40 -10.27
N ALA A 163 -4.75 8.57 -10.75
CA ALA A 163 -5.73 7.88 -9.93
C ALA A 163 -6.53 8.77 -8.95
N GLY A 164 -6.71 10.07 -9.25
CA GLY A 164 -7.36 11.03 -8.34
C GLY A 164 -6.42 11.71 -7.34
N HIS A 165 -5.12 11.43 -7.41
CA HIS A 165 -4.10 11.97 -6.49
C HIS A 165 -3.30 13.11 -7.11
N HIS A 166 -2.96 14.09 -6.27
CA HIS A 166 -2.02 15.16 -6.57
C HIS A 166 -0.68 14.90 -5.87
N PHE A 167 0.09 13.97 -6.44
CA PHE A 167 1.38 13.58 -5.88
C PHE A 167 2.44 14.68 -5.95
N LYS A 168 3.37 14.65 -5.00
CA LYS A 168 4.76 15.08 -5.23
C LYS A 168 5.55 13.89 -5.73
N ALA A 169 6.57 14.17 -6.53
CA ALA A 169 7.42 13.16 -7.13
C ALA A 169 8.89 13.55 -7.07
N GLU A 170 9.75 12.54 -7.06
CA GLU A 170 11.15 12.70 -7.42
C GLU A 170 11.70 11.51 -8.22
N LYS A 171 12.76 11.80 -8.96
CA LYS A 171 13.51 10.85 -9.78
C LYS A 171 14.65 10.23 -8.97
N VAL A 172 14.72 8.91 -8.98
CA VAL A 172 15.84 8.14 -8.40
C VAL A 172 16.45 7.27 -9.50
N GLU A 173 17.73 7.41 -9.79
CA GLU A 173 18.42 6.60 -10.81
C GLU A 173 19.03 5.34 -10.20
N GLY A 174 19.06 4.25 -10.96
CA GLY A 174 19.70 2.99 -10.57
C GLY A 174 18.84 1.75 -10.83
N GLU A 175 19.50 0.60 -10.92
CA GLU A 175 18.84 -0.71 -11.09
C GLU A 175 17.99 -1.09 -9.87
N THR A 176 18.46 -0.70 -8.68
CA THR A 176 17.84 -0.94 -7.37
C THR A 176 17.73 0.39 -6.62
N LEU A 177 16.85 0.48 -5.64
CA LEU A 177 16.79 1.66 -4.75
C LEU A 177 18.09 1.81 -3.93
N GLY A 178 18.81 0.71 -3.66
CA GLY A 178 20.13 0.76 -3.02
C GLY A 178 20.08 1.46 -1.67
N SER A 179 20.88 2.52 -1.50
CA SER A 179 20.88 3.34 -0.28
C SER A 179 19.74 4.35 -0.19
N TYR A 180 18.97 4.55 -1.26
CA TYR A 180 17.78 5.41 -1.22
C TYR A 180 16.66 4.67 -0.48
N ASN A 181 16.32 5.12 0.73
CA ASN A 181 15.20 4.58 1.51
C ASN A 181 14.01 5.55 1.44
N PRO A 182 12.93 5.21 0.69
CA PRO A 182 11.80 6.11 0.50
C PRO A 182 11.19 6.66 1.80
N PHE A 183 11.14 5.86 2.88
CA PHE A 183 10.59 6.32 4.16
C PHE A 183 11.45 7.43 4.79
N LEU A 184 12.77 7.25 4.81
CA LEU A 184 13.69 8.23 5.37
C LEU A 184 13.75 9.50 4.51
N GLU A 185 13.70 9.36 3.19
CA GLU A 185 13.72 10.51 2.27
C GLU A 185 12.45 11.34 2.37
N LEU A 186 11.28 10.70 2.47
CA LEU A 186 10.02 11.39 2.76
C LEU A 186 10.09 12.10 4.12
N ALA A 187 10.54 11.42 5.17
CA ALA A 187 10.60 11.97 6.53
C ALA A 187 11.41 13.26 6.61
N LYS A 188 12.51 13.40 5.87
CA LYS A 188 13.33 14.63 5.82
C LYS A 188 12.55 15.87 5.35
N THR A 189 11.45 15.68 4.62
CA THR A 189 10.63 16.77 4.08
C THR A 189 9.51 17.21 5.02
N LEU A 190 9.19 16.40 6.03
CA LEU A 190 8.05 16.64 6.92
C LEU A 190 8.45 17.52 8.10
N LYS A 191 7.49 18.31 8.59
CA LYS A 191 7.72 19.21 9.73
C LYS A 191 7.88 18.44 11.04
N ASP A 192 7.01 17.45 11.27
CA ASP A 192 7.10 16.52 12.39
C ASP A 192 6.92 15.08 11.90
N PRO A 193 8.00 14.41 11.46
CA PRO A 193 7.91 13.06 10.89
C PRO A 193 7.28 12.03 11.84
N ALA A 194 7.37 12.24 13.15
CA ALA A 194 6.79 11.34 14.15
C ALA A 194 5.25 11.32 14.11
N THR A 195 4.62 12.34 13.52
CA THR A 195 3.16 12.46 13.43
C THR A 195 2.67 12.60 11.99
N ASP A 196 3.40 13.32 11.14
CA ASP A 196 2.99 13.63 9.78
C ASP A 196 3.14 12.45 8.81
N MET A 197 4.03 11.48 9.10
CA MET A 197 4.17 10.26 8.30
C MET A 197 2.85 9.47 8.22
N ALA A 198 2.02 9.50 9.26
CA ALA A 198 0.74 8.77 9.30
C ALA A 198 -0.25 9.18 8.22
N LYS A 199 -0.11 10.38 7.68
CA LYS A 199 -0.99 10.96 6.67
C LYS A 199 -0.53 10.64 5.25
N GLN A 200 0.70 10.14 5.08
CA GLN A 200 1.30 10.03 3.76
C GLN A 200 0.99 8.69 3.12
N ASN A 201 0.62 8.71 1.84
CA ASN A 201 0.88 7.57 0.97
C ASN A 201 2.31 7.67 0.45
N LEU A 202 2.89 6.51 0.14
CA LEU A 202 4.23 6.44 -0.46
C LEU A 202 4.25 5.33 -1.52
N VAL A 203 4.63 5.71 -2.74
CA VAL A 203 4.61 4.83 -3.90
C VAL A 203 5.97 4.88 -4.59
N VAL A 204 6.44 3.74 -5.09
CA VAL A 204 7.62 3.64 -5.97
C VAL A 204 7.18 2.94 -7.24
N VAL A 205 7.41 3.57 -8.38
CA VAL A 205 7.18 3.00 -9.70
C VAL A 205 8.52 2.82 -10.38
N GLY A 206 8.78 1.65 -10.96
CA GLY A 206 9.97 1.47 -11.79
C GLY A 206 9.93 2.40 -13.00
N ALA A 207 11.09 2.77 -13.53
CA ALA A 207 11.16 3.64 -14.70
C ALA A 207 12.37 3.33 -15.56
N ASN A 208 12.22 3.58 -16.86
CA ASN A 208 13.31 3.63 -17.82
C ASN A 208 13.44 5.09 -18.30
N PHE A 209 14.33 5.85 -17.67
CA PHE A 209 14.63 7.21 -18.09
C PHE A 209 15.55 7.20 -19.32
N THR A 210 15.59 8.32 -20.04
CA THR A 210 16.60 8.55 -21.09
C THR A 210 18.04 8.40 -20.59
N SER A 211 18.29 8.66 -19.30
CA SER A 211 19.59 8.47 -18.65
C SER A 211 19.87 7.04 -18.19
N GLY A 212 18.88 6.14 -18.23
CA GLY A 212 18.99 4.77 -17.78
C GLY A 212 17.87 4.34 -16.83
N PRO A 213 17.98 3.14 -16.23
CA PRO A 213 16.97 2.62 -15.31
C PRO A 213 16.90 3.44 -14.03
N GLY A 214 15.71 3.50 -13.45
CA GLY A 214 15.48 4.17 -12.19
C GLY A 214 14.07 3.97 -11.66
N PHE A 215 13.61 4.93 -10.87
CA PHE A 215 12.35 4.93 -10.17
C PHE A 215 11.75 6.32 -10.13
N ILE A 216 10.43 6.38 -10.17
CA ILE A 216 9.65 7.55 -9.79
C ILE A 216 9.08 7.27 -8.42
N VAL A 217 9.48 8.07 -7.43
CA VAL A 217 8.97 7.96 -6.06
C VAL A 217 7.91 9.03 -5.87
N LEU A 218 6.72 8.65 -5.38
CA LEU A 218 5.55 9.51 -5.24
C LEU A 218 5.08 9.56 -3.79
N THR A 219 4.57 10.71 -3.37
CA THR A 219 3.94 10.88 -2.06
C THR A 219 2.84 11.94 -2.09
N ASP A 220 1.76 11.71 -1.36
CA ASP A 220 0.72 12.69 -1.08
C ASP A 220 0.14 12.50 0.33
N GLU A 221 -0.59 13.50 0.81
CA GLU A 221 -1.44 13.33 1.99
C GLU A 221 -2.74 12.63 1.59
N ALA A 222 -3.01 11.49 2.22
CA ALA A 222 -4.16 10.67 1.92
C ALA A 222 -5.48 11.36 2.27
N ALA A 223 -6.33 11.54 1.27
CA ALA A 223 -7.75 11.74 1.49
C ALA A 223 -8.37 10.48 2.13
N PRO A 224 -9.47 10.59 2.89
CA PRO A 224 -10.10 9.42 3.50
C PRO A 224 -10.43 8.34 2.46
N LEU A 225 -10.00 7.10 2.72
CA LEU A 225 -10.17 5.93 1.83
C LEU A 225 -9.41 5.99 0.49
N HIS A 226 -8.50 6.95 0.31
CA HIS A 226 -7.64 7.05 -0.87
C HIS A 226 -6.20 6.68 -0.51
N GLY A 227 -5.74 5.56 -1.03
CA GLY A 227 -4.44 4.97 -0.71
C GLY A 227 -3.43 5.12 -1.85
N GLY A 228 -2.14 4.94 -1.55
CA GLY A 228 -1.13 4.79 -2.60
C GLY A 228 -1.38 3.58 -3.50
N GLU A 229 -2.08 2.56 -3.01
CA GLU A 229 -2.52 1.38 -3.77
C GLU A 229 -3.43 1.75 -4.96
N ASP A 230 -4.07 2.93 -4.95
CA ASP A 230 -5.01 3.36 -6.00
C ASP A 230 -4.35 3.52 -7.39
N VAL A 231 -3.02 3.65 -7.46
CA VAL A 231 -2.29 3.68 -8.75
C VAL A 231 -2.19 2.31 -9.42
N GLN A 232 -2.45 1.23 -8.68
CA GLN A 232 -2.28 -0.15 -9.10
C GLN A 232 -3.53 -0.69 -9.79
N ASP A 233 -3.37 -1.70 -10.64
CA ASP A 233 -4.47 -2.50 -11.16
C ASP A 233 -4.24 -3.98 -10.83
N HIS A 234 -5.00 -4.46 -9.85
CA HIS A 234 -4.90 -5.84 -9.37
C HIS A 234 -5.36 -6.89 -10.39
N THR A 235 -6.02 -6.47 -11.47
CA THR A 235 -6.34 -7.37 -12.59
C THR A 235 -5.16 -7.54 -13.55
N CYS A 236 -4.13 -6.69 -13.43
CA CYS A 236 -2.97 -6.65 -14.32
C CYS A 236 -3.38 -6.56 -15.79
N ALA A 237 -4.26 -5.61 -16.13
CA ALA A 237 -4.70 -5.40 -17.51
C ALA A 237 -3.67 -4.66 -18.37
N ILE A 238 -2.57 -4.20 -17.77
CA ILE A 238 -1.43 -3.66 -18.51
C ILE A 238 -0.78 -4.79 -19.32
N ASP A 239 -0.73 -4.59 -20.64
CA ASP A 239 -0.18 -5.55 -21.59
C ASP A 239 1.28 -5.16 -21.87
N PRO A 240 2.25 -6.07 -21.71
CA PRO A 240 3.64 -5.76 -22.04
C PRO A 240 3.73 -5.33 -23.51
N ALA A 241 4.11 -4.06 -23.71
CA ALA A 241 4.24 -3.43 -25.03
C ALA A 241 5.33 -4.08 -25.92
#